data_AF-A0A3C0NPU5-F1
#
_entry.id   AF-A0A3C0NPU5-F1
#
_cell.length_a   1.000
_cell.length_b   1.000
_cell.length_c   1.000
_cell.angle_alpha   90.00
_cell.angle_beta   90.00
_cell.angle_gamma   90.00
#
_symmetry.space_group_name_H-M   'P 1'
#
loop_
_entity.id
_entity.type
_entity.pdbx_description
1 polymer ?
#
loop_
_entity_poly.entity_id
_entity_poly.type
_entity_poly.pdbx_seq_one_letter_code
_entity_poly.pdbx_strand_id
1 'polypeptide(L)'
;HAAEIGVRDDQIMVGGESAGGGMAAALCMLSHDRGEVNIAYQMPLYPMLDDRDTPSSADNHAPNWNTRRNRKAWKRYLREAYGTDIVSCYAAPARREDYSGLPPCYTFVGDIEPFYCETVDYVRRLREAGVEAEVDVYPDWFHAYDLFFPTKKVVREAIARFEEHYQYAAAHYFAPQKKKEGENR
;
A
#
# COMPACT_ATOMS: atom_id res chain seq x y z
N HIS A 1 -8.62 -10.09 -21.46
CA HIS A 1 -9.49 -10.06 -20.27
C HIS A 1 -10.16 -8.71 -19.99
N ALA A 2 -9.48 -7.55 -20.01
CA ALA A 2 -10.14 -6.27 -19.70
C ALA A 2 -11.41 -6.00 -20.52
N ALA A 3 -11.34 -6.18 -21.84
CA ALA A 3 -12.50 -6.07 -22.73
C ALA A 3 -13.63 -7.07 -22.42
N GLU A 4 -13.29 -8.28 -21.95
CA GLU A 4 -14.29 -9.33 -21.61
C GLU A 4 -15.14 -8.94 -20.39
N ILE A 5 -14.58 -8.14 -19.48
CA ILE A 5 -15.27 -7.68 -18.26
C ILE A 5 -15.70 -6.20 -18.34
N GLY A 6 -15.55 -5.57 -19.51
CA GLY A 6 -15.99 -4.18 -19.74
C GLY A 6 -15.18 -3.12 -18.98
N VAL A 7 -13.93 -3.40 -18.62
CA VAL A 7 -13.04 -2.44 -17.94
C VAL A 7 -11.95 -1.93 -18.88
N ARG A 8 -11.38 -0.78 -18.55
CA ARG A 8 -10.21 -0.22 -19.24
C ARG A 8 -8.95 -0.98 -18.85
N ASP A 9 -8.16 -1.39 -19.84
CA ASP A 9 -6.86 -2.02 -19.60
C ASP A 9 -5.77 -1.00 -19.27
N ASP A 10 -5.89 0.24 -19.73
CA ASP A 10 -4.98 1.35 -19.44
C ASP A 10 -5.22 2.03 -18.08
N GLN A 11 -6.15 1.54 -17.27
CA GLN A 11 -6.54 2.17 -16.00
C GLN A 11 -6.69 1.17 -14.85
N ILE A 12 -5.78 0.21 -14.78
CA ILE A 12 -5.75 -0.78 -13.70
C ILE A 12 -5.19 -0.10 -12.44
N MET A 13 -5.97 -0.07 -11.37
CA MET A 13 -5.57 0.44 -10.06
C MET A 13 -5.60 -0.68 -9.03
N VAL A 14 -4.74 -0.61 -8.03
CA VAL A 14 -4.68 -1.61 -6.95
C VAL A 14 -4.84 -0.94 -5.60
N GLY A 15 -5.61 -1.57 -4.72
CA GLY A 15 -5.83 -1.09 -3.37
C GLY A 15 -6.01 -2.25 -2.40
N GLY A 16 -5.85 -1.96 -1.13
CA GLY A 16 -6.03 -2.94 -0.08
C GLY A 16 -5.74 -2.35 1.29
N GLU A 17 -6.33 -2.96 2.32
CA GLU A 17 -6.25 -2.50 3.70
C GLU A 17 -5.26 -3.36 4.49
N SER A 18 -4.44 -2.74 5.36
CA SER A 18 -3.60 -3.49 6.31
C SER A 18 -2.61 -4.43 5.58
N ALA A 19 -2.66 -5.74 5.85
CA ALA A 19 -1.91 -6.75 5.10
C ALA A 19 -2.25 -6.74 3.60
N GLY A 20 -3.49 -6.42 3.23
CA GLY A 20 -3.90 -6.17 1.85
C GLY A 20 -3.24 -4.95 1.23
N GLY A 21 -2.99 -3.90 2.01
CA GLY A 21 -2.23 -2.73 1.57
C GLY A 21 -0.77 -3.08 1.29
N GLY A 22 -0.17 -3.91 2.15
CA GLY A 22 1.16 -4.50 1.90
C GLY A 22 1.20 -5.33 0.61
N MET A 23 0.18 -6.17 0.38
CA MET A 23 0.07 -6.94 -0.86
C MET A 23 -0.16 -6.06 -2.10
N ALA A 24 -0.92 -4.96 -1.98
CA ALA A 24 -1.11 -4.00 -3.07
C ALA A 24 0.21 -3.33 -3.46
N ALA A 25 0.99 -2.89 -2.49
CA ALA A 25 2.34 -2.34 -2.72
C ALA A 25 3.28 -3.39 -3.34
N ALA A 26 3.29 -4.63 -2.81
CA ALA A 26 4.08 -5.72 -3.35
C ALA A 26 3.69 -6.08 -4.80
N LEU A 27 2.40 -6.03 -5.13
CA LEU A 27 1.91 -6.28 -6.48
C LEU A 27 2.40 -5.19 -7.44
N CYS A 28 2.37 -3.91 -7.05
CA CYS A 28 2.97 -2.82 -7.83
C CYS A 28 4.44 -3.07 -8.13
N MET A 29 5.21 -3.47 -7.12
CA MET A 29 6.62 -3.81 -7.26
C MET A 29 6.83 -4.97 -8.23
N LEU A 30 6.10 -6.06 -8.05
CA LEU A 30 6.20 -7.25 -8.90
C LEU A 30 5.81 -6.93 -10.35
N SER A 31 4.75 -6.15 -10.54
CA SER A 31 4.25 -5.75 -11.85
C SER A 31 5.25 -4.87 -12.59
N HIS A 32 5.86 -3.92 -11.89
CA HIS A 32 6.93 -3.07 -12.41
C HIS A 32 8.15 -3.91 -12.83
N ASP A 33 8.64 -4.77 -11.94
CA ASP A 33 9.86 -5.55 -12.17
C ASP A 33 9.71 -6.57 -13.31
N ARG A 34 8.52 -7.15 -13.47
CA ARG A 34 8.22 -8.07 -14.59
C ARG A 34 7.84 -7.33 -15.87
N GLY A 35 7.31 -6.13 -15.77
CA GLY A 35 6.83 -5.34 -16.90
C GLY A 35 5.72 -6.02 -17.71
N GLU A 36 4.93 -6.89 -17.06
CA GLU A 36 3.84 -7.68 -17.65
C GLU A 36 2.51 -6.91 -17.67
N VAL A 37 2.19 -6.22 -16.58
CA VAL A 37 0.98 -5.40 -16.43
C VAL A 37 1.39 -4.02 -15.94
N ASN A 38 0.87 -2.98 -16.58
CA ASN A 38 1.08 -1.61 -16.13
C ASN A 38 -0.05 -1.22 -15.18
N ILE A 39 0.31 -0.81 -13.96
CA ILE A 39 -0.63 -0.32 -12.94
C ILE A 39 -0.61 1.21 -12.97
N ALA A 40 -1.78 1.83 -13.06
CA ALA A 40 -1.94 3.26 -13.17
C ALA A 40 -1.85 3.98 -11.82
N TYR A 41 -2.31 3.34 -10.75
CA TYR A 41 -2.37 3.95 -9.41
C TYR A 41 -2.41 2.91 -8.30
N GLN A 42 -1.91 3.25 -7.11
CA GLN A 42 -1.96 2.40 -5.92
C GLN A 42 -2.58 3.10 -4.71
N MET A 43 -3.41 2.38 -3.97
CA MET A 43 -4.04 2.84 -2.73
C MET A 43 -3.84 1.83 -1.58
N PRO A 44 -2.60 1.66 -1.08
CA PRO A 44 -2.32 0.76 0.04
C PRO A 44 -2.74 1.44 1.35
N LEU A 45 -3.91 1.12 1.92
CA LEU A 45 -4.47 1.79 3.10
C LEU A 45 -3.86 1.25 4.40
N TYR A 46 -3.33 2.16 5.24
CA TYR A 46 -2.60 1.87 6.50
C TYR A 46 -1.81 0.54 6.41
N PRO A 47 -0.90 0.45 5.43
CA PRO A 47 -0.40 -0.83 4.95
C PRO A 47 0.63 -1.45 5.89
N MET A 48 0.58 -2.77 5.99
CA MET A 48 1.58 -3.58 6.70
C MET A 48 2.78 -3.83 5.76
N LEU A 49 3.92 -3.19 6.00
CA LEU A 49 5.01 -3.10 5.00
C LEU A 49 6.36 -3.67 5.46
N ASP A 50 6.70 -3.59 6.74
CA ASP A 50 7.99 -3.97 7.30
C ASP A 50 7.83 -5.13 8.29
N ASP A 51 8.55 -6.23 8.03
CA ASP A 51 8.61 -7.37 8.94
C ASP A 51 9.51 -7.14 10.15
N ARG A 52 10.31 -6.06 10.11
CA ARG A 52 11.18 -5.60 11.20
C ARG A 52 10.40 -4.64 12.09
N ASP A 53 10.80 -4.56 13.35
CA ASP A 53 10.21 -3.57 14.25
C ASP A 53 10.65 -2.15 13.85
N THR A 54 9.69 -1.24 13.78
CA THR A 54 9.86 0.19 13.54
C THR A 54 9.65 0.95 14.86
N PRO A 55 10.00 2.25 14.96
CA PRO A 55 9.73 3.03 16.16
C PRO A 55 8.26 2.99 16.60
N SER A 56 7.31 2.99 15.66
CA SER A 56 5.87 2.90 15.95
C SER A 56 5.39 1.50 16.32
N SER A 57 6.12 0.43 15.95
CA SER A 57 5.69 -0.96 16.16
C SER A 57 6.45 -1.74 17.23
N ALA A 58 7.62 -1.27 17.69
CA ALA A 58 8.48 -2.01 18.62
C ALA A 58 7.88 -2.25 20.02
N ASP A 59 7.12 -1.27 20.54
CA ASP A 59 6.45 -1.32 21.85
C ASP A 59 5.08 -0.62 21.83
N ASN A 60 4.26 -1.00 20.84
CA ASN A 60 2.93 -0.48 20.64
C ASN A 60 1.89 -1.28 21.44
N HIS A 61 0.95 -0.57 22.07
CA HIS A 61 -0.12 -1.15 22.90
C HIS A 61 -1.54 -0.81 22.41
N ALA A 62 -1.70 -0.43 21.14
CA ALA A 62 -3.00 -0.11 20.59
C ALA A 62 -4.00 -1.31 20.70
N PRO A 63 -5.31 -1.03 20.81
CA PRO A 63 -6.30 -2.04 21.19
C PRO A 63 -6.55 -3.12 20.12
N ASN A 64 -6.54 -2.75 18.84
CA ASN A 64 -6.89 -3.66 17.73
C ASN A 64 -5.67 -4.43 17.19
N TRP A 65 -4.62 -3.70 16.78
CA TRP A 65 -3.37 -4.23 16.27
C TRP A 65 -2.20 -3.63 17.04
N ASN A 66 -1.28 -4.46 17.50
CA ASN A 66 -0.17 -4.05 18.37
C ASN A 66 1.05 -4.94 18.14
N THR A 67 2.18 -4.63 18.79
CA THR A 67 3.46 -5.34 18.63
C THR A 67 3.31 -6.85 18.70
N ARG A 68 2.59 -7.36 19.71
CA ARG A 68 2.42 -8.80 19.90
C ARG A 68 1.68 -9.44 18.73
N ARG A 69 0.62 -8.80 18.23
CA ARG A 69 -0.13 -9.28 17.05
C ARG A 69 0.71 -9.16 15.79
N ASN A 70 1.43 -8.05 15.61
CA ASN A 70 2.25 -7.78 14.45
C ASN A 70 3.37 -8.82 14.26
N ARG A 71 4.19 -9.03 15.30
CA ARG A 71 5.26 -10.05 15.29
C ARG A 71 4.70 -11.45 15.04
N LYS A 72 3.54 -11.78 15.63
CA LYS A 72 2.88 -13.08 15.41
C LYS A 72 2.38 -13.25 13.98
N ALA A 73 1.85 -12.19 13.37
CA ALA A 73 1.38 -12.19 11.99
C ALA A 73 2.55 -12.39 11.03
N TRP A 74 3.61 -11.58 11.14
CA TRP A 74 4.83 -11.73 10.33
C TRP A 74 5.49 -13.10 10.49
N LYS A 75 5.62 -13.60 11.72
CA LYS A 75 6.18 -14.95 11.96
C LYS A 75 5.38 -16.06 11.28
N ARG A 76 4.05 -15.95 11.26
CA ARG A 76 3.18 -16.94 10.60
C ARG A 76 3.26 -16.84 9.08
N TYR A 77 3.33 -15.63 8.56
CA TYR A 77 3.38 -15.38 7.12
C TYR A 77 4.74 -15.82 6.53
N LEU A 78 5.85 -15.40 7.15
CA LEU A 78 7.21 -15.61 6.63
C LEU A 78 7.82 -16.97 6.99
N ARG A 79 7.30 -17.68 8.01
CA ARG A 79 7.77 -19.01 8.44
C ARG A 79 9.29 -19.05 8.65
N GLU A 80 10.03 -19.87 7.91
CA GLU A 80 11.49 -20.00 8.06
C GLU A 80 12.24 -18.71 7.70
N ALA A 81 11.66 -17.82 6.89
CA ALA A 81 12.28 -16.56 6.52
C ALA A 81 12.15 -15.47 7.61
N TYR A 82 11.28 -15.66 8.62
CA TYR A 82 11.04 -14.63 9.63
C TYR A 82 12.32 -14.28 10.41
N GLY A 83 12.66 -12.99 10.45
CA GLY A 83 13.83 -12.47 11.16
C GLY A 83 15.18 -12.76 10.47
N THR A 84 15.14 -13.09 9.18
CA THR A 84 16.33 -13.34 8.35
C THR A 84 16.47 -12.29 7.25
N ASP A 85 17.61 -12.30 6.55
CA ASP A 85 17.87 -11.40 5.42
C ASP A 85 17.32 -11.94 4.08
N ILE A 86 16.77 -13.16 4.05
CA ILE A 86 16.22 -13.77 2.82
C ILE A 86 14.77 -13.38 2.53
N VAL A 87 14.16 -12.51 3.35
CA VAL A 87 12.78 -12.05 3.15
C VAL A 87 12.70 -11.21 1.87
N SER A 88 11.87 -11.66 0.93
CA SER A 88 11.63 -10.96 -0.33
C SER A 88 10.92 -9.63 -0.11
N CYS A 89 11.27 -8.61 -0.91
CA CYS A 89 10.52 -7.35 -0.97
C CYS A 89 9.07 -7.52 -1.46
N TYR A 90 8.74 -8.63 -2.14
CA TYR A 90 7.36 -8.97 -2.50
C TYR A 90 6.56 -9.56 -1.33
N ALA A 91 7.21 -9.87 -0.20
CA ALA A 91 6.57 -10.27 1.04
C ALA A 91 6.56 -9.12 2.07
N ALA A 92 7.65 -8.36 2.14
CA ALA A 92 7.78 -7.16 2.98
C ALA A 92 8.25 -5.96 2.13
N PRO A 93 7.33 -5.16 1.59
CA PRO A 93 7.63 -4.04 0.68
C PRO A 93 8.67 -3.04 1.19
N ALA A 94 8.80 -2.84 2.51
CA ALA A 94 9.79 -1.94 3.10
C ALA A 94 11.25 -2.40 2.86
N ARG A 95 11.47 -3.64 2.40
CA ARG A 95 12.79 -4.17 2.03
C ARG A 95 13.23 -3.79 0.62
N ARG A 96 12.37 -3.17 -0.20
CA ARG A 96 12.78 -2.66 -1.51
C ARG A 96 13.81 -1.54 -1.35
N GLU A 97 14.78 -1.47 -2.25
CA GLU A 97 15.82 -0.45 -2.25
C GLU A 97 15.49 0.73 -3.16
N ASP A 98 15.03 0.43 -4.38
CA ASP A 98 14.70 1.41 -5.41
C ASP A 98 13.19 1.45 -5.69
N TYR A 99 12.55 2.61 -5.49
CA TYR A 99 11.11 2.81 -5.69
C TYR A 99 10.80 3.49 -7.02
N SER A 100 11.80 3.70 -7.88
CA SER A 100 11.64 4.39 -9.16
C SER A 100 10.68 3.64 -10.08
N GLY A 101 9.88 4.39 -10.84
CA GLY A 101 8.93 3.85 -11.81
C GLY A 101 7.74 3.08 -11.22
N LEU A 102 7.57 3.05 -9.89
CA LEU A 102 6.34 2.55 -9.26
C LEU A 102 5.15 3.49 -9.55
N PRO A 103 3.90 2.99 -9.50
CA PRO A 103 2.71 3.80 -9.73
C PRO A 103 2.53 4.88 -8.66
N PRO A 104 1.94 6.04 -9.03
CA PRO A 104 1.53 7.06 -8.07
C PRO A 104 0.65 6.49 -6.95
N CYS A 105 0.75 7.07 -5.76
CA CYS A 105 0.25 6.46 -4.52
C CYS A 105 -0.54 7.44 -3.64
N TYR A 106 -1.66 6.99 -3.08
CA TYR A 106 -2.29 7.63 -1.93
C TYR A 106 -2.52 6.62 -0.82
N THR A 107 -2.32 7.04 0.42
CA THR A 107 -2.65 6.26 1.61
C THR A 107 -3.07 7.17 2.77
N PHE A 108 -3.57 6.56 3.83
CA PHE A 108 -3.69 7.22 5.10
C PHE A 108 -3.40 6.26 6.25
N VAL A 109 -3.02 6.81 7.40
CA VAL A 109 -2.63 6.04 8.58
C VAL A 109 -2.91 6.80 9.87
N GLY A 110 -3.18 6.08 10.95
CA GLY A 110 -3.20 6.67 12.28
C GLY A 110 -1.79 6.83 12.86
N ASP A 111 -1.57 7.73 13.81
CA ASP A 111 -0.22 7.93 14.40
C ASP A 111 0.07 7.06 15.64
N ILE A 112 -0.97 6.47 16.26
CA ILE A 112 -0.82 5.57 17.41
C ILE A 112 -0.83 4.08 17.02
N GLU A 113 -0.81 3.75 15.73
CA GLU A 113 -0.78 2.36 15.25
C GLU A 113 0.63 1.87 14.87
N PRO A 114 0.85 0.54 14.85
CA PRO A 114 2.15 -0.04 14.50
C PRO A 114 2.67 0.37 13.12
N PHE A 115 1.79 0.57 12.14
CA PHE A 115 2.15 0.80 10.73
C PHE A 115 2.49 2.26 10.39
N TYR A 116 2.40 3.18 11.36
CA TYR A 116 2.63 4.59 11.15
C TYR A 116 3.99 4.91 10.50
N CYS A 117 5.10 4.50 11.13
CA CYS A 117 6.43 4.83 10.65
C CYS A 117 6.73 4.20 9.28
N GLU A 118 6.34 2.95 9.06
CA GLU A 118 6.59 2.28 7.76
C GLU A 118 5.75 2.87 6.63
N THR A 119 4.53 3.33 6.92
CA THR A 119 3.68 4.00 5.92
C THR A 119 4.26 5.35 5.51
N VAL A 120 4.67 6.17 6.49
CA VAL A 120 5.30 7.46 6.23
C VAL A 120 6.63 7.28 5.49
N ASP A 121 7.41 6.27 5.87
CA ASP A 121 8.68 5.96 5.21
C ASP A 121 8.48 5.52 3.75
N TYR A 122 7.49 4.67 3.48
CA TYR A 122 7.16 4.23 2.13
C TYR A 122 6.81 5.41 1.20
N VAL A 123 5.97 6.33 1.66
CA VAL A 123 5.58 7.53 0.90
C VAL A 123 6.76 8.48 0.71
N ARG A 124 7.61 8.64 1.74
CA ARG A 124 8.87 9.40 1.64
C ARG A 124 9.78 8.81 0.56
N ARG A 125 9.99 7.50 0.55
CA ARG A 125 10.87 6.82 -0.42
C ARG A 125 10.33 6.84 -1.85
N LEU A 126 9.01 6.76 -2.03
CA LEU A 126 8.36 6.98 -3.33
C LEU A 126 8.66 8.39 -3.86
N ARG A 127 8.46 9.42 -3.01
CA ARG A 127 8.75 10.82 -3.38
C ARG A 127 10.23 11.04 -3.72
N GLU A 128 11.14 10.48 -2.94
CA GLU A 128 12.58 10.54 -3.21
C GLU A 128 12.97 9.88 -4.54
N ALA A 129 12.24 8.85 -4.96
CA ALA A 129 12.40 8.20 -6.25
C ALA A 129 11.67 8.90 -7.41
N GLY A 130 11.05 10.07 -7.16
CA GLY A 130 10.34 10.85 -8.17
C GLY A 130 8.91 10.36 -8.47
N VAL A 131 8.34 9.50 -7.62
CA VAL A 131 6.94 9.04 -7.73
C VAL A 131 6.02 10.01 -6.98
N GLU A 132 4.91 10.40 -7.60
CA GLU A 132 3.87 11.17 -6.92
C GLU A 132 3.22 10.31 -5.84
N ALA A 133 3.33 10.73 -4.58
CA ALA A 133 2.75 10.00 -3.47
C ALA A 133 2.24 10.96 -2.38
N GLU A 134 1.14 10.60 -1.72
CA GLU A 134 0.55 11.35 -0.61
C GLU A 134 0.14 10.42 0.54
N VAL A 135 0.23 10.94 1.76
CA VAL A 135 -0.27 10.28 2.98
C VAL A 135 -0.97 11.29 3.86
N ASP A 136 -2.21 11.00 4.22
CA ASP A 136 -2.91 11.69 5.30
C ASP A 136 -2.64 10.95 6.63
N VAL A 137 -2.22 11.70 7.66
CA VAL A 137 -1.95 11.18 9.00
C VAL A 137 -3.04 11.66 9.95
N TYR A 138 -3.68 10.73 10.65
CA TYR A 138 -4.77 11.01 11.56
C TYR A 138 -4.34 10.84 13.03
N PRO A 139 -4.25 11.94 13.81
CA PRO A 139 -3.80 11.89 15.20
C PRO A 139 -4.73 11.12 16.12
N ASP A 140 -4.17 10.39 17.06
CA ASP A 140 -4.84 9.58 18.10
C ASP A 140 -5.69 8.42 17.54
N TRP A 141 -5.48 8.04 16.28
CA TRP A 141 -6.19 6.92 15.65
C TRP A 141 -5.32 5.68 15.52
N PHE A 142 -5.92 4.53 15.84
CA PHE A 142 -5.27 3.23 15.75
C PHE A 142 -5.72 2.46 14.51
N HIS A 143 -5.05 1.34 14.25
CA HIS A 143 -5.25 0.51 13.07
C HIS A 143 -6.72 0.20 12.75
N ALA A 144 -7.12 0.46 11.50
CA ALA A 144 -8.47 0.21 10.95
C ALA A 144 -9.61 0.97 11.67
N TYR A 145 -9.32 2.16 12.20
CA TYR A 145 -10.29 2.98 12.92
C TYR A 145 -11.53 3.36 12.09
N ASP A 146 -11.36 3.50 10.78
CA ASP A 146 -12.39 3.73 9.79
C ASP A 146 -13.48 2.64 9.79
N LEU A 147 -13.08 1.37 9.97
CA LEU A 147 -13.99 0.24 10.05
C LEU A 147 -14.73 0.17 11.40
N PHE A 148 -14.07 0.53 12.50
CA PHE A 148 -14.66 0.44 13.84
C PHE A 148 -15.53 1.63 14.21
N PHE A 149 -15.25 2.81 13.66
CA PHE A 149 -15.91 4.05 14.06
C PHE A 149 -16.44 4.89 12.88
N PRO A 150 -17.23 4.31 11.96
CA PRO A 150 -17.69 4.96 10.73
C PRO A 150 -18.48 6.26 10.94
N THR A 151 -19.00 6.49 12.16
CA THR A 151 -19.78 7.68 12.50
C THR A 151 -18.95 8.84 13.05
N LYS A 152 -17.67 8.63 13.37
CA LYS A 152 -16.80 9.68 13.91
C LYS A 152 -16.44 10.68 12.82
N LYS A 153 -16.35 11.95 13.19
CA LYS A 153 -16.09 13.06 12.26
C LYS A 153 -14.82 12.84 11.42
N VAL A 154 -13.71 12.56 12.09
CA VAL A 154 -12.41 12.27 11.47
C VAL A 154 -12.41 11.04 10.56
N VAL A 155 -13.22 10.02 10.85
CA VAL A 155 -13.39 8.88 9.93
C VAL A 155 -14.11 9.30 8.66
N ARG A 156 -15.16 10.10 8.78
CA ARG A 156 -15.86 10.65 7.61
C ARG A 156 -14.95 11.55 6.78
N GLU A 157 -14.08 12.32 7.43
CA GLU A 157 -13.06 13.12 6.75
C GLU A 157 -12.06 12.22 6.01
N ALA A 158 -11.58 11.14 6.64
CA ALA A 158 -10.68 10.18 6.01
C ALA A 158 -11.28 9.48 4.79
N ILE A 159 -12.55 9.05 4.89
CA ILE A 159 -13.29 8.46 3.78
C ILE A 159 -13.46 9.48 2.65
N ALA A 160 -13.84 10.72 2.97
CA ALA A 160 -14.01 11.77 1.96
C ALA A 160 -12.69 12.09 1.23
N ARG A 161 -11.56 12.12 1.95
CA ARG A 161 -10.23 12.33 1.37
C ARG A 161 -9.80 11.16 0.49
N PHE A 162 -10.05 9.93 0.94
CA PHE A 162 -9.84 8.74 0.12
C PHE A 162 -10.66 8.77 -1.17
N GLU A 163 -11.94 9.13 -1.09
CA GLU A 163 -12.81 9.26 -2.25
C GLU A 163 -12.34 10.37 -3.21
N GLU A 164 -11.90 11.52 -2.68
CA GLU A 164 -11.32 12.60 -3.47
C GLU A 164 -10.10 12.11 -4.27
N HIS A 165 -9.16 11.43 -3.62
CA HIS A 165 -7.98 10.86 -4.27
C HIS A 165 -8.33 9.77 -5.28
N TYR A 166 -9.32 8.91 -4.99
CA TYR A 166 -9.80 7.91 -5.94
C TYR A 166 -10.41 8.56 -7.19
N GLN A 167 -11.28 9.56 -7.02
CA GLN A 167 -11.92 10.24 -8.16
C GLN A 167 -10.90 11.02 -8.99
N TYR A 168 -9.96 11.70 -8.32
CA TYR A 168 -8.84 12.35 -9.00
C TYR A 168 -8.03 11.33 -9.79
N ALA A 169 -7.68 10.20 -9.16
CA ALA A 169 -6.90 9.18 -9.83
C ALA A 169 -7.62 8.61 -11.06
N ALA A 170 -8.91 8.31 -10.94
CA ALA A 170 -9.75 7.83 -12.04
C ALA A 170 -9.88 8.84 -13.19
N ALA A 171 -9.69 10.13 -12.93
CA ALA A 171 -9.71 11.17 -13.96
C ALA A 171 -8.33 11.40 -14.61
N HIS A 172 -7.23 11.14 -13.89
CA HIS A 172 -5.91 11.64 -14.26
C HIS A 172 -4.83 10.57 -14.50
N TYR A 173 -4.96 9.36 -13.95
CA TYR A 173 -3.94 8.32 -14.08
C TYR A 173 -4.32 7.24 -15.07
N PHE A 174 -3.41 7.01 -16.02
CA PHE A 174 -3.50 5.99 -17.05
C PHE A 174 -2.11 5.40 -17.30
N ALA A 175 -2.05 4.09 -17.45
CA ALA A 175 -0.84 3.35 -17.77
C ALA A 175 -1.14 2.33 -18.88
N PRO A 176 -0.95 2.71 -20.16
CA PRO A 176 -1.27 1.85 -21.30
C PRO A 176 -0.54 0.51 -21.22
N GLN A 177 -1.22 -0.61 -21.45
CA GLN A 177 -0.58 -1.93 -21.47
C GLN A 177 0.37 -2.05 -22.66
N LYS A 178 1.46 -2.82 -22.50
CA LYS A 178 2.31 -3.17 -23.64
C LYS A 178 1.50 -4.00 -24.62
N LYS A 179 1.42 -3.57 -25.88
CA LYS A 179 0.85 -4.39 -26.95
C LYS A 179 1.68 -5.66 -27.08
N LYS A 180 1.04 -6.82 -27.12
CA LYS A 180 1.73 -8.06 -27.45
C LYS A 180 2.25 -7.96 -28.88
N GLU A 181 3.55 -8.23 -29.08
CA GLU A 181 4.09 -8.39 -30.43
C GLU A 181 3.29 -9.49 -31.15
N GLY A 182 2.53 -9.10 -32.18
CA GLY A 182 1.70 -10.01 -32.97
C GLY A 182 0.22 -9.66 -33.07
N GLU A 183 -0.32 -8.76 -32.23
CA GLU A 183 -1.67 -8.22 -32.40
C GLU A 183 -1.64 -7.05 -33.41
N ASN A 184 -1.47 -7.39 -34.69
CA ASN A 184 -1.63 -6.46 -35.79
C ASN A 184 -3.11 -6.21 -36.08
N ARG A 185 -3.49 -4.92 -35.97
CA ARG A 185 -4.60 -4.19 -36.62
C ARG A 185 -6.02 -4.76 -36.56
#